data_AF-A0A2D4KI79-F1
#
_entry.id   AF-A0A2D4KI79-F1
#
_cell.length_a   1.000
_cell.length_b   1.000
_cell.length_c   1.000
_cell.angle_alpha   90.00
_cell.angle_beta   90.00
_cell.angle_gamma   90.00
#
_symmetry.space_group_name_H-M   'P 1'
#
loop_
_entity.id
_entity.type
_entity.pdbx_description
1 polymer ?
#
loop_
_entity_poly.entity_id
_entity_poly.type
_entity_poly.pdbx_seq_one_letter_code
_entity_poly.pdbx_strand_id
1 'polypeptide(L)'
;NVNWRFMSLQLTQMGFGKKFVQAIETIYCKQSAKIMINGELTESININKGTRQGCPLSPLLFVLTLEVLNRNIRQDEEIKGMKIRKEEYKLQAFADDLVFYT
;
A
#
# COMPACT_ATOMS: atom_id res chain seq x y z
N ASN A 1 0.30 6.50 0.40
CA ASN A 1 -0.18 6.71 1.79
C ASN A 1 -1.31 5.70 2.07
N VAL A 2 -1.13 4.76 3.00
CA VAL A 2 -1.98 3.54 3.14
C VAL A 2 -3.08 3.73 4.20
N ASN A 3 -4.35 3.57 3.83
CA ASN A 3 -5.46 3.56 4.79
C ASN A 3 -5.62 2.16 5.41
N TRP A 4 -5.62 2.05 6.74
CA TRP A 4 -5.63 0.76 7.43
C TRP A 4 -6.94 -0.02 7.29
N ARG A 5 -8.08 0.69 7.26
CA ARG A 5 -9.39 0.06 7.03
C ARG A 5 -9.45 -0.53 5.62
N PHE A 6 -8.99 0.22 4.62
CA PHE A 6 -8.88 -0.26 3.25
C PHE A 6 -7.96 -1.49 3.16
N MET A 7 -6.77 -1.42 3.75
CA MET A 7 -5.80 -2.52 3.75
C MET A 7 -6.38 -3.81 4.36
N SER A 8 -7.07 -3.72 5.51
CA SER A 8 -7.71 -4.90 6.13
C SER A 8 -8.80 -5.52 5.24
N LEU A 9 -9.67 -4.68 4.67
CA LEU A 9 -10.72 -5.13 3.74
C LEU A 9 -10.12 -5.77 2.48
N GLN A 10 -9.09 -5.15 1.92
CA GLN A 10 -8.35 -5.63 0.75
C GLN A 10 -7.73 -7.01 1.03
N LEU A 11 -7.00 -7.18 2.13
CA LEU A 11 -6.41 -8.48 2.49
C LEU A 11 -7.49 -9.56 2.64
N THR A 12 -8.63 -9.21 3.24
CA THR A 12 -9.78 -10.13 3.34
C THR A 12 -10.32 -10.52 1.95
N GLN A 13 -10.49 -9.55 1.04
CA GLN A 13 -10.95 -9.80 -0.33
C GLN A 13 -9.95 -10.58 -1.19
N MET A 14 -8.65 -10.45 -0.92
CA MET A 14 -7.61 -11.24 -1.57
C MET A 14 -7.53 -12.68 -1.04
N GLY A 15 -8.36 -13.06 -0.05
CA GLY A 15 -8.44 -14.42 0.46
C GLY A 15 -7.44 -14.75 1.56
N PHE A 16 -6.80 -13.75 2.18
CA PHE A 16 -5.93 -14.00 3.33
C PHE A 16 -6.76 -14.52 4.52
N GLY A 17 -6.21 -15.48 5.25
CA GLY A 17 -6.87 -16.07 6.41
C GLY A 17 -7.14 -15.05 7.52
N LYS A 18 -8.28 -15.20 8.22
CA LYS A 18 -8.70 -14.27 9.29
C LYS A 18 -7.61 -14.00 10.35
N LYS A 19 -6.86 -15.03 10.76
CA LYS A 19 -5.75 -14.90 11.72
C LYS A 19 -4.64 -13.99 11.21
N PHE A 20 -4.33 -14.05 9.92
CA PHE A 20 -3.32 -13.19 9.30
C PHE A 20 -3.81 -11.74 9.29
N VAL A 21 -5.04 -11.50 8.84
CA VAL A 21 -5.63 -10.15 8.82
C VAL A 21 -5.65 -9.53 10.22
N GLN A 22 -6.07 -10.28 11.24
CA GLN A 22 -6.06 -9.84 12.64
C GLN A 22 -4.66 -9.52 13.15
N ALA A 23 -3.64 -10.31 12.75
CA ALA A 23 -2.26 -10.02 13.11
C ALA A 23 -1.79 -8.68 12.50
N ILE A 24 -2.13 -8.41 11.23
CA ILE A 24 -1.85 -7.10 10.60
C ILE A 24 -2.57 -5.98 11.34
N GLU A 25 -3.88 -6.13 11.59
CA GLU A 25 -4.66 -5.13 12.34
C GLU A 25 -4.04 -4.84 13.70
N THR A 26 -3.55 -5.86 14.41
CA THR A 26 -2.89 -5.71 15.71
C THR A 26 -1.58 -4.93 15.62
N ILE A 27 -0.77 -5.17 14.58
CA ILE A 27 0.50 -4.45 14.34
C ILE A 27 0.25 -2.95 14.05
N TYR A 28 -0.86 -2.65 13.39
CA TYR A 28 -1.21 -1.28 12.98
C TYR A 28 -2.20 -0.58 13.93
N CYS A 29 -2.77 -1.28 14.90
CA CYS A 29 -3.68 -0.69 15.88
C CYS A 29 -2.95 0.30 16.80
N LYS A 30 -3.53 1.49 16.98
CA LYS A 30 -3.08 2.51 17.96
C LYS A 30 -1.58 2.84 17.90
N GLN A 31 -1.06 3.09 16.70
CA GLN A 31 0.33 3.52 16.57
C GLN A 31 0.51 4.98 17.01
N SER A 32 1.64 5.26 17.66
CA SER A 32 2.06 6.62 17.97
C SER A 32 3.55 6.82 17.68
N ALA A 33 3.95 8.07 17.48
CA ALA A 33 5.33 8.48 17.28
C ALA A 33 5.63 9.78 18.01
N LYS A 34 6.91 9.97 18.37
CA LYS A 34 7.46 11.25 18.81
C LYS A 34 8.51 11.68 17.81
N ILE A 35 8.65 12.98 17.61
CA ILE A 35 9.66 13.55 16.74
C ILE A 35 10.82 14.00 17.64
N MET A 36 12.06 13.69 17.25
CA MET A 36 13.24 14.20 17.93
C MET A 36 13.73 15.46 17.21
N ILE A 37 13.80 16.59 17.90
CA ILE A 37 14.25 17.88 17.38
C ILE A 37 15.32 18.42 18.31
N ASN A 38 16.55 18.62 17.80
CA ASN A 38 17.69 19.12 18.59
C ASN A 38 17.97 18.33 19.89
N GLY A 39 17.68 17.02 19.89
CA GLY A 39 17.86 16.14 21.05
C GLY A 39 16.67 16.08 22.02
N GLU A 40 15.64 16.91 21.83
CA GLU A 40 14.41 16.86 22.61
C GLU A 40 13.31 16.11 21.86
N LEU A 41 12.52 15.31 22.60
CA LEU A 41 11.37 14.60 22.05
C LEU A 41 10.11 15.47 22.17
N THR A 42 9.35 15.55 21.09
CA THR A 42 8.02 16.17 21.10
C THR A 42 7.01 15.35 21.91
N GLU A 43 5.81 15.91 22.06
CA GLU A 43 4.65 15.14 22.47
C GLU A 43 4.35 13.99 21.50
N SER A 44 3.62 12.99 22.00
CA SER A 44 3.24 11.81 21.24
C SER A 44 2.14 12.16 20.23
N ILE A 45 2.39 11.84 18.97
CA ILE A 45 1.45 12.02 17.86
C ILE A 45 0.83 10.65 17.54
N ASN A 46 -0.49 10.61 17.43
CA ASN A 46 -1.19 9.40 16.99
C ASN A 46 -1.07 9.26 15.47
N ILE A 47 -0.64 8.08 15.03
CA ILE A 47 -0.60 7.70 13.62
C ILE A 47 -1.93 7.01 13.30
N ASN A 48 -2.56 7.41 12.20
CA ASN A 48 -3.87 6.87 11.77
C ASN A 48 -3.84 6.24 10.37
N LYS A 49 -2.72 6.36 9.66
CA LYS A 49 -2.52 5.86 8.29
C LYS A 49 -1.03 5.74 8.00
N GLY A 50 -0.70 5.05 6.92
CA GLY A 50 0.67 4.79 6.48
C GLY A 50 1.17 3.41 6.90
N THR A 51 2.36 3.05 6.42
CA THR A 51 3.04 1.84 6.82
C THR A 51 4.17 2.18 7.81
N ARG A 52 4.59 1.22 8.63
CA ARG A 52 5.65 1.45 9.62
C ARG A 52 7.02 1.39 8.95
N GLN A 53 7.71 2.53 8.85
CA GLN A 53 9.07 2.54 8.33
C GLN A 53 10.00 1.67 9.19
N GLY A 54 10.92 0.95 8.54
CA GLY A 54 11.79 -0.03 9.19
C GLY A 54 11.14 -1.37 9.54
N CYS A 55 9.83 -1.54 9.31
CA CYS A 55 9.18 -2.85 9.44
C CYS A 55 9.38 -3.67 8.16
N PRO A 56 9.91 -4.91 8.25
CA PRO A 56 10.13 -5.77 7.08
C PRO A 56 8.86 -6.09 6.28
N LEU A 57 7.69 -6.06 6.93
CA LEU A 57 6.41 -6.38 6.30
C LEU A 57 5.77 -5.18 5.57
N SER A 58 6.16 -3.96 5.95
CA SER A 58 5.56 -2.74 5.42
C SER A 58 5.71 -2.54 3.91
N PRO A 59 6.86 -2.86 3.27
CA PRO A 59 6.98 -2.78 1.81
C PRO A 59 5.98 -3.70 1.09
N LEU A 60 5.80 -4.93 1.58
CA LEU A 60 4.88 -5.88 0.95
C LEU A 60 3.43 -5.42 1.08
N LEU A 61 3.02 -4.96 2.27
CA LEU A 61 1.68 -4.43 2.48
C LEU A 61 1.39 -3.22 1.60
N PHE A 62 2.38 -2.35 1.40
CA PHE A 62 2.27 -1.21 0.50
C PHE A 62 2.04 -1.63 -0.96
N VAL A 63 2.85 -2.57 -1.47
CA VAL A 63 2.71 -3.11 -2.82
C VAL A 63 1.35 -3.78 -3.02
N LEU A 64 0.89 -4.58 -2.05
CA LEU A 64 -0.43 -5.22 -2.11
C LEU A 64 -1.57 -4.20 -2.16
N THR A 65 -1.45 -3.09 -1.41
CA THR A 65 -2.43 -2.00 -1.47
C THR A 65 -2.43 -1.30 -2.82
N LEU A 66 -1.26 -1.05 -3.43
CA LEU A 66 -1.18 -0.46 -4.77
C LEU A 66 -1.69 -1.39 -5.87
N GLU A 67 -1.56 -2.71 -5.69
CA GLU A 67 -1.96 -3.69 -6.69
C GLU A 67 -3.46 -3.61 -7.04
N VAL A 68 -4.32 -3.18 -6.10
CA VAL A 68 -5.74 -2.93 -6.41
C VAL A 68 -5.90 -1.87 -7.48
N LEU A 69 -5.19 -0.75 -7.36
CA LEU A 69 -5.22 0.33 -8.35
C LEU A 69 -4.61 -0.12 -9.67
N ASN A 70 -3.45 -0.77 -9.61
CA ASN A 70 -2.76 -1.26 -10.80
C ASN A 70 -3.61 -2.26 -11.60
N ARG A 71 -4.33 -3.14 -10.90
CA ARG A 71 -5.27 -4.07 -11.54
C ARG A 71 -6.42 -3.34 -12.21
N ASN A 72 -7.02 -2.35 -11.54
CA ASN A 72 -8.11 -1.56 -12.12
C ASN A 72 -7.65 -0.87 -13.41
N ILE A 73 -6.47 -0.25 -13.41
CA ILE A 73 -5.90 0.39 -14.61
C ILE A 73 -5.66 -0.62 -15.74
N ARG A 74 -5.12 -1.81 -15.42
CA ARG A 74 -4.91 -2.86 -16.42
C ARG A 74 -6.21 -3.32 -17.07
N GLN A 75 -7.28 -3.46 -16.27
CA GLN A 75 -8.56 -3.99 -16.70
C GLN A 75 -9.49 -2.97 -17.37
N ASP A 76 -9.26 -1.68 -17.16
CA ASP A 76 -10.06 -0.61 -17.75
C ASP A 76 -9.85 -0.53 -19.27
N GLU A 77 -10.89 -0.78 -20.06
CA GLU A 77 -10.82 -0.76 -21.53
C GLU A 77 -10.69 0.64 -22.12
N GLU A 78 -11.07 1.69 -21.39
CA GLU A 78 -10.94 3.08 -21.83
C GLU A 78 -9.49 3.56 -21.75
N ILE A 79 -8.73 3.04 -20.80
CA ILE A 79 -7.29 3.30 -20.67
C ILE A 79 -6.55 2.48 -21.73
N LYS A 80 -6.00 3.17 -22.74
CA LYS A 80 -5.15 2.56 -23.77
C LYS A 80 -3.69 2.58 -23.34
N GLY A 81 -2.97 1.51 -23.67
CA GLY A 81 -1.55 1.37 -23.40
C GLY A 81 -0.73 1.18 -24.67
N MET A 82 0.58 1.08 -24.49
CA MET A 82 1.49 0.75 -25.57
C MET A 82 1.32 -0.72 -25.96
N LYS A 83 1.04 -0.98 -27.23
CA LYS A 83 0.96 -2.34 -27.77
C LYS A 83 2.34 -2.80 -28.23
N ILE A 84 2.81 -3.89 -27.63
CA ILE A 84 4.04 -4.57 -28.04
C ILE A 84 3.68 -6.01 -28.37
N ARG A 85 3.79 -6.37 -29.65
CA ARG A 85 3.33 -7.66 -30.19
C ARG A 85 1.83 -7.90 -29.92
N LYS A 86 1.48 -8.89 -29.11
CA LYS A 86 0.09 -9.29 -28.78
C LYS A 86 -0.37 -8.77 -27.41
N GLU A 87 0.52 -8.12 -26.66
CA GLU A 87 0.24 -7.64 -25.30
C GLU A 87 0.10 -6.12 -25.28
N GLU A 88 -0.78 -5.61 -24.42
CA GLU A 88 -0.96 -4.18 -24.16
C GLU A 88 -0.39 -3.84 -22.78
N TYR A 89 0.57 -2.92 -22.75
CA TYR A 89 1.22 -2.45 -21.53
C TYR A 89 0.67 -1.08 -21.18
N LYS A 90 -0.11 -0.99 -20.10
CA LYS A 90 -0.73 0.28 -19.64
C LYS A 90 0.11 1.00 -18.57
N LEU A 91 0.78 0.23 -17.71
CA LEU A 91 1.60 0.78 -16.63
C LEU A 91 2.74 -0.16 -16.25
N GLN A 92 3.79 0.43 -15.69
CA GLN A 92 4.86 -0.24 -14.94
C GLN A 92 4.93 0.38 -13.54
N ALA A 93 5.12 -0.46 -12.52
CA ALA A 93 5.18 -0.02 -11.13
C ALA A 93 6.49 -0.48 -10.47
N PHE A 94 7.14 0.41 -9.72
CA PHE A 94 8.28 0.10 -8.87
C PHE A 94 8.18 0.86 -7.56
N ALA A 95 8.00 0.14 -6.44
CA ALA A 95 7.69 0.74 -5.14
C ALA A 95 6.50 1.73 -5.26
N ASP A 96 6.72 3.02 -5.05
CA ASP A 96 5.74 4.10 -5.19
C ASP A 96 5.74 4.78 -6.57
N ASP A 97 6.72 4.49 -7.43
CA ASP A 97 6.81 5.04 -8.78
C ASP A 97 5.91 4.27 -9.76
N LEU A 98 5.11 5.02 -10.51
CA LEU A 98 4.28 4.50 -11.60
C LEU A 98 4.66 5.18 -12.91
N VAL A 99 4.90 4.37 -13.94
CA VAL A 99 5.12 4.83 -15.32
C VAL A 99 3.92 4.37 -16.15
N PHE A 100 3.25 5.33 -16.80
CA PHE A 100 2.13 5.04 -17.70
C PHE A 100 2.63 5.08 -19.14
N TYR A 101 2.12 4.14 -19.94
CA TYR A 101 2.41 4.11 -21.36
C TYR A 101 1.18 4.59 -22.13
N THR A 102 1.38 5.47 -23.09
CA THR A 102 0.33 6.04 -23.94
C THR A 102 0.58 5.70 -25.40
#